data_AF-A0A972QAM8-F1
#
_entry.id   AF-A0A972QAM8-F1
#
_cell.length_a   1.000
_cell.length_b   1.000
_cell.length_c   1.000
_cell.angle_alpha   90.00
_cell.angle_beta   90.00
_cell.angle_gamma   90.00
#
_symmetry.space_group_name_H-M   'P 1'
#
loop_
_entity.id
_entity.type
_entity.pdbx_description
1 polymer ?
#
loop_
_entity_poly.entity_id
_entity_poly.type
_entity_poly.pdbx_seq_one_letter_code
_entity_poly.pdbx_strand_id
1 'polypeptide(L)'
;MNISSNLIPSIASALGAGLSANGEVCGIITGSLMVIGIKYGRKQAGDDNETVYRLGSRFLEAFRETNESIKCRQITGVDFNTPEGQSAWEEYVQRDICDPLLLKAIKLLNEILK
;
A
#
# COMPACT_ATOMS: atom_id res chain seq x y z
N MET A 1 8.06 -6.88 -14.36
CA MET A 1 9.35 -6.98 -13.63
C MET A 1 9.50 -8.42 -13.20
N ASN A 2 10.64 -9.08 -13.45
CA ASN A 2 10.84 -10.47 -13.02
C ASN A 2 11.64 -10.47 -11.70
N ILE A 3 10.96 -10.21 -10.58
CA ILE A 3 11.58 -10.10 -9.25
C ILE A 3 11.18 -11.33 -8.45
N SER A 4 12.19 -12.10 -8.02
CA SER A 4 12.04 -13.25 -7.12
C SER A 4 13.10 -13.14 -6.04
N SER A 5 12.72 -13.31 -4.77
CA SER A 5 13.62 -13.29 -3.62
C SER A 5 12.98 -14.05 -2.46
N ASN A 6 13.79 -14.74 -1.66
CA ASN A 6 13.35 -15.37 -0.41
C ASN A 6 12.94 -14.35 0.67
N LEU A 7 13.24 -13.06 0.48
CA LEU A 7 12.79 -11.97 1.33
C LEU A 7 11.35 -11.53 1.03
N ILE A 8 10.73 -12.05 -0.04
CA ILE A 8 9.33 -11.77 -0.38
C ILE A 8 8.51 -13.00 0.02
N PRO A 9 7.42 -12.84 0.81
CA PRO A 9 6.80 -11.58 1.25
C PRO A 9 7.35 -10.99 2.56
N SER A 10 8.29 -11.66 3.24
CA SER A 10 8.67 -11.35 4.64
C SER A 10 9.10 -9.90 4.91
N ILE A 11 9.74 -9.23 3.96
CA ILE A 11 10.17 -7.82 4.08
C ILE A 11 8.99 -6.86 4.35
N ALA A 12 7.77 -7.22 3.94
CA ALA A 12 6.59 -6.38 4.06
C ALA A 12 5.68 -6.78 5.24
N SER A 13 5.96 -7.88 5.95
CA SER A 13 5.03 -8.43 6.96
C SER A 13 4.70 -7.45 8.09
N ALA A 14 5.67 -6.64 8.52
CA ALA A 14 5.47 -5.64 9.58
C ALA A 14 4.59 -4.44 9.14
N LEU A 15 4.27 -4.34 7.85
CA LEU A 15 3.47 -3.25 7.28
C LEU A 15 1.96 -3.55 7.30
N GLY A 16 1.59 -4.78 7.68
CA GLY A 16 0.21 -5.24 7.77
C GLY A 16 -0.64 -4.39 8.71
N ALA A 17 -1.94 -4.30 8.42
CA ALA A 17 -2.92 -3.50 9.15
C ALA A 17 -2.50 -2.02 9.34
N GLY A 18 -1.64 -1.52 8.45
CA GLY A 18 -1.22 -0.12 8.35
C GLY A 18 0.11 0.25 9.02
N LEU A 19 1.07 -0.69 9.15
CA LEU A 19 2.27 -0.64 10.01
C LEU A 19 2.03 -1.22 11.42
N SER A 20 1.89 -2.54 11.48
CA SER A 20 1.79 -3.29 12.73
C SER A 20 0.53 -2.96 13.55
N ALA A 21 -0.63 -3.00 12.89
CA ALA A 21 -1.96 -2.85 13.52
C ALA A 21 -2.25 -1.49 14.17
N ASN A 22 -1.44 -0.46 13.93
CA ASN A 22 -1.66 0.88 14.49
C ASN A 22 -2.70 1.72 13.74
N GLY A 23 -3.25 1.21 12.62
CA GLY A 23 -4.27 1.92 11.86
C GLY A 23 -3.75 3.12 11.04
N GLU A 24 -2.43 3.24 10.90
CA GLU A 24 -1.74 4.30 10.15
C GLU A 24 -1.66 3.97 8.65
N VAL A 25 -0.57 4.29 7.96
CA VAL A 25 -0.51 4.26 6.49
C VAL A 25 -0.86 2.88 5.92
N CYS A 26 -1.88 2.82 5.07
CA CYS A 26 -2.39 1.61 4.43
C CYS A 26 -1.28 0.78 3.77
N GLY A 27 -1.28 -0.53 4.01
CA GLY A 27 -0.29 -1.46 3.44
C GLY A 27 -0.32 -1.51 1.91
N ILE A 28 -1.48 -1.36 1.28
CA ILE A 28 -1.62 -1.32 -0.19
C ILE A 28 -0.92 -0.08 -0.77
N ILE A 29 -1.06 1.07 -0.11
CA ILE A 29 -0.37 2.31 -0.50
C ILE A 29 1.14 2.14 -0.35
N THR A 30 1.58 1.67 0.82
CA THR A 30 3.01 1.47 1.11
C THR A 30 3.65 0.50 0.11
N GLY A 31 3.02 -0.65 -0.15
CA GLY A 31 3.48 -1.62 -1.14
C GLY A 31 3.50 -1.05 -2.56
N SER A 32 2.51 -0.23 -2.93
CA SER A 32 2.47 0.44 -4.24
C SER A 32 3.64 1.41 -4.40
N LEU A 33 3.93 2.23 -3.39
CA LEU A 33 5.09 3.13 -3.40
C LEU A 33 6.42 2.35 -3.45
N MET A 34 6.51 1.19 -2.81
CA MET A 34 7.66 0.30 -2.95
C MET A 34 7.85 -0.19 -4.39
N VAL A 35 6.78 -0.57 -5.09
CA VAL A 35 6.85 -0.96 -6.51
C VAL A 35 7.37 0.18 -7.38
N ILE A 36 6.91 1.41 -7.14
CA ILE A 36 7.41 2.61 -7.85
C ILE A 36 8.90 2.81 -7.55
N GLY A 37 9.31 2.72 -6.28
CA GLY A 37 10.70 2.84 -5.85
C GLY A 37 11.62 1.77 -6.43
N ILE A 38 11.15 0.52 -6.55
CA ILE A 38 11.91 -0.55 -7.19
C ILE A 38 12.22 -0.20 -8.65
N LYS A 39 11.23 0.31 -9.39
CA LYS A 39 11.36 0.61 -10.82
C LYS A 39 12.11 1.92 -11.10
N TYR A 40 11.83 2.98 -10.34
CA TYR A 40 12.28 4.35 -10.64
C TYR A 40 13.08 5.04 -9.52
N GLY A 41 13.27 4.38 -8.39
CA GLY A 41 14.04 4.92 -7.28
C GLY A 41 15.55 4.88 -7.51
N ARG A 42 16.26 5.62 -6.65
CA ARG A 42 17.72 5.76 -6.63
C ARG A 42 18.44 4.41 -6.63
N LYS A 43 19.60 4.35 -7.28
CA LYS A 43 20.48 3.17 -7.29
C LYS A 43 21.75 3.39 -6.48
N GLN A 44 22.12 4.65 -6.28
CA GLN A 44 23.29 5.04 -5.50
C GLN A 44 22.98 6.28 -4.63
N ALA A 45 23.89 6.59 -3.72
CA ALA A 45 23.81 7.82 -2.94
C ALA A 45 24.02 9.03 -3.87
N GLY A 46 23.19 10.06 -3.74
CA GLY A 46 23.28 11.29 -4.54
C GLY A 46 22.38 11.33 -5.78
N ASP A 47 21.83 10.21 -6.24
CA ASP A 47 20.79 10.21 -7.27
C ASP A 47 19.57 11.04 -6.82
N ASP A 48 18.88 11.70 -7.74
CA ASP A 48 17.66 12.45 -7.41
C ASP A 48 16.46 11.52 -7.15
N ASN A 49 15.40 12.07 -6.56
CA ASN A 49 14.13 11.36 -6.35
C ASN A 49 12.97 12.00 -7.12
N GLU A 50 13.24 12.88 -8.10
CA GLU A 50 12.18 13.68 -8.74
C GLU A 50 11.15 12.78 -9.42
N THR A 51 11.62 11.81 -10.22
CA THR A 51 10.73 10.89 -10.93
C THR A 51 9.95 9.98 -9.97
N VAL A 52 10.61 9.38 -8.97
CA VAL A 52 9.93 8.50 -8.01
C VAL A 52 8.91 9.26 -7.16
N TYR A 53 9.20 10.50 -6.76
CA TYR A 53 8.26 11.35 -6.02
C TYR A 53 7.10 11.80 -6.89
N ARG A 54 7.34 12.23 -8.13
CA ARG A 54 6.27 12.61 -9.06
C ARG A 54 5.32 11.44 -9.32
N LEU A 55 5.85 10.23 -9.55
CA LEU A 55 5.02 9.03 -9.76
C LEU A 55 4.30 8.60 -8.47
N GLY A 56 4.97 8.68 -7.32
CA GLY A 56 4.36 8.40 -6.02
C GLY A 56 3.21 9.36 -5.68
N SER A 57 3.40 10.67 -5.89
CA SER A 57 2.35 11.68 -5.70
C SER A 57 1.16 11.43 -6.62
N ARG A 58 1.41 11.17 -7.91
CA ARG A 58 0.34 10.85 -8.87
C ARG A 58 -0.44 9.59 -8.46
N PHE A 59 0.24 8.57 -7.93
CA PHE A 59 -0.44 7.39 -7.38
C PHE A 59 -1.31 7.74 -6.18
N LEU A 60 -0.78 8.51 -5.22
CA LEU A 60 -1.52 8.93 -4.02
C LEU A 60 -2.74 9.79 -4.35
N GLU A 61 -2.62 10.71 -5.30
CA GLU A 61 -3.74 11.54 -5.78
C GLU A 61 -4.84 10.65 -6.38
N ALA A 62 -4.50 9.78 -7.33
CA ALA A 62 -5.47 8.88 -7.96
C ALA A 62 -6.09 7.88 -6.97
N PHE A 63 -5.33 7.43 -5.96
CA PHE A 63 -5.84 6.57 -4.91
C PHE A 63 -6.86 7.32 -4.02
N ARG A 64 -6.57 8.58 -3.69
CA ARG A 64 -7.42 9.43 -2.84
C ARG A 64 -8.78 9.77 -3.45
N GLU A 65 -8.89 9.79 -4.78
CA GLU A 65 -10.20 9.93 -5.46
C GLU A 65 -11.19 8.82 -5.08
N THR A 66 -10.69 7.71 -4.52
CA THR A 66 -11.51 6.57 -4.09
C THR A 66 -11.73 6.53 -2.59
N ASN A 67 -10.74 7.01 -1.84
CA ASN A 67 -10.70 6.95 -0.39
C ASN A 67 -10.14 8.27 0.10
N GLU A 68 -10.91 9.00 0.89
CA GLU A 68 -10.51 10.33 1.39
C GLU A 68 -9.27 10.29 2.30
N SER A 69 -8.81 9.10 2.68
CA SER A 69 -7.66 8.89 3.55
C SER A 69 -6.65 7.87 3.02
N ILE A 70 -5.42 8.02 3.52
CA ILE A 70 -4.34 7.04 3.39
C ILE A 70 -4.20 6.15 4.65
N LYS A 71 -4.92 6.48 5.73
CA LYS A 71 -4.85 5.77 7.01
C LYS A 71 -5.77 4.56 6.98
N CYS A 72 -5.22 3.39 7.27
CA CYS A 72 -5.87 2.10 7.34
C CYS A 72 -7.14 2.16 8.18
N ARG A 73 -7.08 2.69 9.41
CA ARG A 73 -8.26 2.79 10.28
C ARG A 73 -9.37 3.67 9.70
N GLN A 74 -9.02 4.73 8.97
CA GLN A 74 -10.03 5.58 8.33
C GLN A 74 -10.64 4.92 7.09
N ILE A 75 -9.86 4.08 6.38
CA ILE A 75 -10.34 3.31 5.23
C ILE A 75 -11.21 2.14 5.68
N THR A 76 -10.80 1.39 6.70
CA THR A 76 -11.49 0.17 7.15
C THR A 76 -12.57 0.44 8.19
N GLY A 77 -12.47 1.54 8.94
CA GLY A 77 -13.28 1.79 10.13
C GLY A 77 -12.91 0.92 11.34
N VAL A 78 -11.80 0.17 11.28
CA VAL A 78 -11.47 -0.88 12.25
C VAL A 78 -10.21 -0.57 13.05
N ASP A 79 -10.26 -0.85 14.36
CA ASP A 79 -9.09 -0.92 15.22
C ASP A 79 -8.67 -2.38 15.47
N PHE A 80 -7.60 -2.82 14.81
CA PHE A 80 -7.13 -4.21 14.88
C PHE A 80 -6.47 -4.60 16.22
N ASN A 81 -6.36 -3.67 17.17
CA ASN A 81 -5.90 -3.97 18.53
C ASN A 81 -7.03 -4.45 19.45
N THR A 82 -8.27 -4.50 18.98
CA THR A 82 -9.40 -5.05 19.74
C THR A 82 -9.81 -6.42 19.21
N PRO A 83 -10.43 -7.29 20.03
CA PRO A 83 -10.96 -8.57 19.59
C PRO A 83 -11.99 -8.44 18.45
N GLU A 84 -12.82 -7.40 18.48
CA GLU A 84 -13.82 -7.11 17.44
C GLU A 84 -13.13 -6.76 16.12
N GLY A 85 -12.08 -5.94 16.17
CA GLY A 85 -11.33 -5.59 14.96
C GLY A 85 -10.53 -6.76 14.38
N GLN A 86 -10.04 -7.67 15.22
CA GLN A 86 -9.43 -8.91 14.75
C GLN A 86 -10.45 -9.81 14.04
N SER A 87 -11.66 -9.93 14.59
CA SER A 87 -12.75 -10.71 13.98
C SER A 87 -13.22 -10.09 12.65
N ALA A 88 -13.31 -8.75 12.60
CA ALA A 88 -13.67 -8.00 11.40
C ALA A 88 -12.76 -8.29 10.19
N TRP A 89 -11.49 -8.69 10.42
CA TRP A 89 -10.57 -9.07 9.36
C TRP A 89 -11.14 -10.19 8.47
N GLU A 90 -11.56 -11.27 9.11
CA GLU A 90 -12.09 -12.47 8.44
C GLU A 90 -13.54 -12.27 7.99
N GLU A 91 -14.33 -11.48 8.72
CA GLU A 91 -15.74 -11.26 8.43
C GLU A 91 -15.97 -10.41 7.16
N TYR A 92 -15.25 -9.30 7.02
CA TYR A 92 -15.51 -8.37 5.91
C TYR A 92 -14.29 -7.56 5.43
N VAL A 93 -13.34 -7.18 6.30
CA VAL A 93 -12.29 -6.23 5.89
C VAL A 93 -11.48 -6.78 4.71
N GLN A 94 -11.07 -8.05 4.76
CA GLN A 94 -10.27 -8.63 3.70
C GLN A 94 -11.03 -8.59 2.36
N ARG A 95 -12.19 -9.23 2.30
CA ARG A 95 -12.97 -9.44 1.07
C ARG A 95 -13.61 -8.16 0.55
N ASP A 96 -14.18 -7.35 1.43
CA ASP A 96 -15.08 -6.26 1.05
C ASP A 96 -14.36 -4.90 0.97
N ILE A 97 -13.18 -4.77 1.59
CA ILE A 97 -12.41 -3.51 1.62
C ILE A 97 -11.03 -3.67 0.99
N CYS A 98 -10.18 -4.54 1.55
CA CYS A 98 -8.77 -4.64 1.13
C CYS A 98 -8.59 -5.25 -0.27
N ASP A 99 -9.31 -6.33 -0.61
CA ASP A 99 -9.17 -7.00 -1.91
C ASP A 99 -9.59 -6.09 -3.08
N PRO A 100 -10.76 -5.40 -3.06
CA PRO A 100 -11.12 -4.44 -4.11
C PRO A 100 -10.12 -3.28 -4.21
N LEU A 101 -9.62 -2.81 -3.06
CA LEU A 101 -8.65 -1.73 -3.01
C LEU A 101 -7.30 -2.13 -3.60
N LEU A 102 -6.86 -3.38 -3.36
CA LEU A 102 -5.65 -3.95 -3.95
C LEU A 102 -5.77 -4.06 -5.46
N LEU A 103 -6.89 -4.58 -5.98
CA LEU A 103 -7.14 -4.67 -7.42
C LEU A 103 -7.11 -3.28 -8.08
N LYS A 104 -7.70 -2.27 -7.43
CA LYS A 104 -7.64 -0.90 -7.92
C LYS A 104 -6.21 -0.35 -7.92
N ALA A 105 -5.45 -0.56 -6.85
CA ALA A 105 -4.05 -0.14 -6.77
C ALA A 105 -3.20 -0.79 -7.89
N ILE A 106 -3.41 -2.07 -8.18
CA ILE A 106 -2.75 -2.78 -9.28
C ILE A 106 -3.08 -2.12 -10.63
N LYS A 107 -4.36 -1.79 -10.87
CA LYS A 107 -4.77 -1.10 -12.10
C LYS A 107 -4.10 0.28 -12.22
N LEU A 108 -4.12 1.08 -11.15
CA LEU A 108 -3.48 2.39 -11.12
C LEU A 108 -1.97 2.30 -11.37
N LEU A 109 -1.29 1.34 -10.74
CA LEU A 109 0.13 1.09 -10.98
C LEU A 109 0.39 0.73 -12.45
N ASN A 110 -0.43 -0.13 -13.06
CA ASN A 110 -0.29 -0.47 -14.47
C ASN A 110 -0.52 0.74 -15.40
N GLU A 111 -1.32 1.72 -15.02
CA GLU A 111 -1.54 2.96 -15.77
C GLU A 111 -0.41 3.98 -15.58
N ILE A 112 0.15 4.06 -14.38
CA ILE A 112 1.21 5.02 -14.02
C ILE A 112 2.58 4.53 -14.48
N LEU A 113 2.83 3.22 -14.42
CA LEU A 113 4.13 2.61 -14.68
C LEU A 113 4.30 2.08 -16.11
N LYS A 114 3.40 2.42 -17.04
CA LYS A 114 3.57 2.11 -18.47
C LYS A 114 4.93 2.57 -18.96
#